data_AF-A0A3P7E8Q3-F1
#
_entry.id   AF-A0A3P7E8Q3-F1
#
_cell.length_a   1.000
_cell.length_b   1.000
_cell.length_c   1.000
_cell.angle_alpha   90.00
_cell.angle_beta   90.00
_cell.angle_gamma   90.00
#
_symmetry.space_group_name_H-M   'P 1'
#
loop_
_entity.id
_entity.type
_entity.pdbx_description
1 polymer ?
#
loop_
_entity_poly.entity_id
_entity_poly.type
_entity_poly.pdbx_seq_one_letter_code
_entity_poly.pdbx_strand_id
1 'polypeptide(L)'
;MKVISSPTFCQNGGKYVNNELTSRFDDDGKVRRKKAERRLLHGYDCSCCADYYEALGLNHDERNKRIDQVSKHRNIEREPSTPEYYWEIRMPNREEQRRRGQIIESSSPIALKTRYPEYKPNRRARRRLFI
;
A
#
# COMPACT_ATOMS: atom_id res chain seq x y z
N MET A 1 5.43 -28.55 8.25
CA MET A 1 5.44 -27.34 9.10
C MET A 1 4.73 -26.23 8.34
N LYS A 2 3.56 -25.75 8.80
CA LYS A 2 2.87 -24.64 8.14
C LYS A 2 3.41 -23.34 8.73
N VAL A 3 4.30 -22.68 7.98
CA VAL A 3 4.84 -21.37 8.35
C VAL A 3 3.68 -20.38 8.38
N ILE A 4 3.40 -19.81 9.54
CA ILE A 4 2.39 -18.78 9.71
C ILE A 4 3.01 -17.50 9.14
N SER A 5 2.64 -17.12 7.92
CA SER A 5 3.05 -15.83 7.36
C SER A 5 2.36 -14.72 8.15
N SER A 6 3.14 -13.69 8.53
CA SER A 6 2.64 -12.47 9.16
C SER A 6 1.43 -11.94 8.38
N PRO A 7 0.37 -11.41 9.04
CA PRO A 7 -0.74 -10.78 8.34
C PRO A 7 -0.14 -9.69 7.46
N THR A 8 -0.19 -9.93 6.15
CA THR A 8 0.38 -9.07 5.13
C THR A 8 -0.27 -7.70 5.23
N PHE A 9 0.32 -6.84 6.06
CA PHE A 9 0.16 -5.41 6.00
C PHE A 9 0.61 -5.01 4.60
N CYS A 10 -0.36 -4.72 3.74
CA CYS A 10 -0.19 -4.15 2.41
C CYS A 10 0.60 -5.04 1.41
N GLN A 11 0.02 -6.16 0.97
CA GLN A 11 0.44 -6.78 -0.30
C GLN A 11 -0.26 -6.18 -1.54
N ASN A 12 -0.98 -5.06 -1.39
CA ASN A 12 -1.53 -4.30 -2.52
C ASN A 12 -0.46 -3.46 -3.27
N GLY A 13 0.79 -3.91 -3.31
CA GLY A 13 1.83 -3.28 -4.13
C GLY A 13 1.74 -3.62 -5.63
N GLY A 14 0.82 -4.50 -6.02
CA GLY A 14 0.85 -5.19 -7.31
C GLY A 14 0.07 -4.58 -8.49
N LYS A 15 -0.51 -3.38 -8.39
CA LYS A 15 -1.35 -2.83 -9.48
C LYS A 15 -0.69 -1.78 -10.37
N TYR A 16 0.62 -1.56 -10.25
CA TYR A 16 1.29 -0.55 -11.06
C TYR A 16 2.18 -1.21 -12.11
N VAL A 17 1.89 -0.88 -13.36
CA VAL A 17 2.65 -1.31 -14.53
C VAL A 17 4.01 -0.62 -14.46
N ASN A 18 5.03 -1.36 -14.00
CA ASN A 18 6.41 -0.92 -14.06
C ASN A 18 6.85 -0.98 -15.53
N ASN A 19 6.43 0.00 -16.34
CA ASN A 19 6.98 0.18 -17.68
C ASN A 19 8.39 0.78 -17.51
N GLU A 20 9.37 0.29 -18.26
CA GLU A 20 10.76 0.78 -18.26
C GLU A 20 10.84 2.30 -18.44
N LEU A 21 9.90 2.89 -19.20
CA LEU A 21 9.81 4.33 -19.41
C LEU A 21 9.07 5.12 -18.30
N THR A 22 8.43 4.47 -17.33
CA THR A 22 7.87 5.15 -16.14
C THR A 22 8.76 5.00 -14.90
N SER A 23 9.73 4.09 -14.97
CA SER A 23 10.68 3.80 -13.91
C SER A 23 11.66 4.96 -13.69
N ARG A 24 11.71 5.50 -12.46
CA ARG A 24 12.81 6.41 -12.04
C ARG A 24 14.19 5.74 -12.10
N PHE A 25 14.25 4.43 -12.30
CA PHE A 25 15.48 3.67 -12.37
C PHE A 25 15.86 3.37 -13.82
N ASP A 26 17.14 3.44 -14.11
CA ASP A 26 17.78 2.96 -15.32
C ASP A 26 17.70 1.43 -15.39
N ASP A 27 18.07 0.88 -16.55
CA ASP A 27 18.10 -0.56 -16.84
C ASP A 27 19.00 -1.33 -15.83
N ASP A 28 20.02 -0.64 -15.30
CA ASP A 28 20.91 -1.12 -14.22
C ASP A 28 20.30 -1.03 -12.80
N GLY A 29 19.05 -0.58 -12.66
CA GLY A 29 18.40 -0.33 -11.36
C GLY A 29 18.91 0.92 -10.61
N LYS A 30 19.77 1.73 -11.23
CA LYS A 30 20.25 3.01 -10.65
C LYS A 30 19.24 4.12 -10.88
N VAL A 31 19.20 5.14 -10.02
CA VAL A 31 18.27 6.26 -10.21
C VAL A 31 18.72 7.13 -11.40
N ARG A 32 17.84 7.31 -12.39
CA ARG A 32 18.01 8.21 -13.55
C ARG A 32 18.23 9.65 -13.07
N ARG A 33 19.49 10.07 -12.99
CA ARG A 33 19.87 11.42 -12.50
C ARG A 33 20.04 12.43 -13.63
N LYS A 34 20.45 11.99 -14.82
CA LYS A 34 20.77 12.91 -15.91
C LYS A 34 19.51 13.51 -16.52
N LYS A 35 19.63 14.74 -17.02
CA LYS A 35 18.50 15.45 -17.65
C LYS A 35 18.01 14.77 -18.92
N ALA A 36 18.92 14.21 -19.73
CA ALA A 36 18.57 13.53 -20.98
C ALA A 36 17.75 12.26 -20.70
N GLU A 37 18.24 11.40 -19.80
CA GLU A 37 17.54 10.21 -19.29
C GLU A 37 16.14 10.54 -18.77
N ARG A 38 16.01 11.58 -17.92
CA ARG A 38 14.70 11.99 -17.40
C ARG A 38 13.73 12.50 -18.47
N ARG A 39 14.22 12.96 -19.63
CA ARG A 39 13.38 13.43 -20.74
C ARG A 39 12.75 12.27 -21.51
N LEU A 40 13.29 11.05 -21.39
CA LEU A 40 12.68 9.84 -21.98
C LEU A 40 11.54 9.30 -21.12
N LEU A 41 11.43 9.67 -19.85
CA LEU A 41 10.37 9.18 -18.96
C LEU A 41 8.97 9.60 -19.45
N HIS A 42 7.96 8.75 -19.37
CA HIS A 42 6.60 9.19 -19.68
C HIS A 42 6.09 10.22 -18.67
N GLY A 43 5.38 11.22 -19.17
CA GLY A 43 4.61 12.15 -18.35
C GLY A 43 3.33 11.49 -17.85
N TYR A 44 2.75 12.06 -16.80
CA TYR A 44 1.41 11.68 -16.32
C TYR A 44 0.54 12.93 -16.09
N ASP A 45 -0.77 12.74 -16.13
CA ASP A 45 -1.76 13.72 -15.73
C ASP A 45 -2.00 13.67 -14.22
N CYS A 46 -1.13 14.36 -13.47
CA CYS A 46 -1.42 14.62 -12.04
C CYS A 46 -2.78 15.32 -11.89
N SER A 47 -3.37 15.26 -10.71
CA SER A 47 -4.58 16.04 -10.39
C SER A 47 -4.39 17.53 -10.69
N CYS A 48 -3.17 18.03 -10.51
CA CYS A 48 -2.79 19.41 -10.83
C CYS A 48 -2.79 19.78 -12.33
N CYS A 49 -2.78 18.80 -13.24
CA CYS A 49 -2.71 19.04 -14.69
C CYS A 49 -3.90 18.40 -15.44
N ALA A 50 -4.74 17.62 -14.77
CA ALA A 50 -5.87 16.92 -15.37
C ALA A 50 -6.78 17.90 -16.13
N ASP A 51 -7.18 19.00 -15.50
CA ASP A 51 -8.07 20.02 -16.07
C ASP A 51 -7.52 20.62 -17.37
N TYR A 52 -6.20 20.84 -17.46
CA TYR A 52 -5.56 21.35 -18.67
C TYR A 52 -5.70 20.36 -19.84
N TYR A 53 -5.48 19.07 -19.57
CA TYR A 53 -5.56 18.06 -20.62
C TYR A 53 -7.01 17.74 -21.02
N GLU A 54 -7.97 17.82 -20.09
CA GLU A 54 -9.39 17.71 -20.41
C GLU A 54 -9.88 18.88 -21.26
N ALA A 55 -9.47 20.11 -20.94
CA ALA A 55 -9.85 21.31 -21.69
C ALA A 55 -9.38 21.30 -23.15
N LEU A 56 -8.34 20.52 -23.48
CA LEU A 56 -7.86 20.39 -24.86
C LEU A 56 -8.76 19.52 -25.76
N GLY A 57 -9.65 18.70 -25.18
CA GLY A 57 -10.57 17.86 -25.97
C GLY A 57 -9.87 16.85 -26.90
N LEU A 58 -8.63 16.50 -26.61
CA LEU A 58 -7.82 15.60 -27.43
C LEU A 58 -8.24 14.14 -27.27
N ASN A 59 -8.03 13.33 -28.30
CA ASN A 59 -8.15 11.88 -28.19
C ASN A 59 -7.06 11.33 -27.23
N HIS A 60 -7.27 10.16 -26.66
CA HIS A 60 -6.38 9.53 -25.67
C HIS A 60 -4.91 9.46 -26.15
N ASP A 61 -4.67 9.07 -27.39
CA ASP A 61 -3.30 8.95 -27.93
C ASP A 61 -2.63 10.31 -28.14
N GLU A 62 -3.38 11.32 -28.59
CA GLU A 62 -2.88 12.67 -28.77
C GLU A 62 -2.63 13.34 -27.42
N ARG A 63 -3.52 13.10 -26.44
CA ARG A 63 -3.37 13.51 -25.05
C ARG A 63 -2.08 12.94 -24.47
N ASN A 64 -1.81 11.65 -24.65
CA ASN A 64 -0.57 11.04 -24.14
C ASN A 64 0.69 11.61 -24.80
N LYS A 65 0.68 11.82 -26.13
CA LYS A 65 1.78 12.51 -26.82
C LYS A 65 1.99 13.92 -26.29
N ARG A 66 0.90 14.64 -26.03
CA ARG A 66 0.94 15.99 -25.47
C ARG A 66 1.49 15.98 -24.04
N ILE A 67 1.06 15.04 -23.21
CA ILE A 67 1.56 14.83 -21.85
C ILE A 67 3.08 14.60 -21.86
N ASP A 68 3.59 13.70 -22.70
CA ASP A 68 5.03 13.42 -22.79
C ASP A 68 5.86 14.64 -23.22
N GLN A 69 5.28 15.51 -24.06
CA GLN A 69 5.92 16.72 -24.53
C GLN A 69 5.96 17.85 -23.49
N VAL A 70 4.86 18.09 -22.77
CA VAL A 70 4.74 19.28 -21.90
C VAL A 70 4.71 19.01 -20.41
N SER A 71 4.42 17.78 -19.99
CA SER A 71 4.30 17.47 -18.56
C SER A 71 5.65 17.61 -17.86
N LYS A 72 5.63 18.38 -16.77
CA LYS A 72 6.73 18.42 -15.79
C LYS A 72 6.67 17.25 -14.82
N HIS A 73 5.50 16.67 -14.61
CA HIS A 73 5.26 15.58 -13.66
C HIS A 73 5.43 14.24 -14.36
N ARG A 74 6.55 13.59 -14.09
CA ARG A 74 6.89 12.26 -14.65
C ARG A 74 6.74 11.12 -13.63
N ASN A 75 6.29 11.45 -12.43
CA ASN A 75 6.09 10.47 -11.38
C ASN A 75 4.62 10.44 -11.00
N ILE A 76 4.06 9.24 -10.96
CA ILE A 76 2.68 9.00 -10.54
C ILE A 76 2.60 9.29 -9.03
N GLU A 77 1.58 10.04 -8.61
CA GLU A 77 1.25 10.14 -7.19
C GLU A 77 0.83 8.75 -6.70
N ARG A 78 1.61 8.19 -5.78
CA ARG A 78 1.28 6.94 -5.13
C ARG A 78 0.28 7.23 -4.03
N GLU A 79 -0.79 6.44 -3.99
CA GLU A 79 -1.60 6.37 -2.79
C GLU A 79 -0.71 6.04 -1.59
N PRO A 80 -0.97 6.64 -0.42
CA PRO A 80 -0.20 6.35 0.77
C PRO A 80 -0.31 4.86 1.07
N SER A 81 0.83 4.17 1.14
CA SER A 81 0.87 2.75 1.49
C SER A 81 0.36 2.47 2.91
N THR A 82 0.22 3.51 3.72
CA THR A 82 -0.27 3.44 5.08
C THR A 82 -1.80 3.39 5.09
N PRO A 83 -2.43 2.49 5.86
CA PRO A 83 -3.87 2.45 6.02
C PRO A 83 -4.45 3.78 6.50
N GLU A 84 -5.76 3.92 6.32
CA GLU A 84 -6.52 5.06 6.83
C GLU A 84 -6.28 5.22 8.34
N TYR A 85 -6.15 6.47 8.80
CA TYR A 85 -5.92 6.86 10.20
C TYR A 85 -4.57 6.43 10.81
N TYR A 86 -3.65 5.84 10.05
CA TYR A 86 -2.35 5.40 10.58
C TYR A 86 -1.52 6.53 11.23
N TRP A 87 -1.59 7.75 10.68
CA TRP A 87 -0.81 8.90 11.16
C TRP A 87 -1.51 9.74 12.24
N GLU A 88 -2.67 9.30 12.74
CA GLU A 88 -3.31 9.99 13.86
C GLU A 88 -2.49 9.81 15.14
N ILE A 89 -2.09 10.93 15.77
CA ILE A 89 -1.24 10.91 16.97
C ILE A 89 -2.01 10.36 18.18
N ARG A 90 -3.31 10.63 18.26
CA ARG A 90 -4.14 10.22 19.39
C ARG A 90 -4.87 8.93 19.06
N MET A 91 -4.94 8.03 20.04
CA MET A 91 -5.85 6.89 19.91
C MET A 91 -7.29 7.42 19.84
N PRO A 92 -8.09 6.97 18.85
CA PRO A 92 -9.50 7.30 18.78
C PRO A 92 -10.21 6.81 20.05
N ASN A 93 -11.30 7.49 20.41
CA ASN A 93 -12.12 7.03 21.54
C ASN A 93 -12.74 5.66 21.23
N ARG A 94 -13.25 4.97 22.25
CA ARG A 94 -13.80 3.60 22.09
C ARG A 94 -14.94 3.54 21.07
N GLU A 95 -15.77 4.57 20.99
CA GLU A 95 -16.90 4.64 20.05
C GLU A 95 -16.41 4.75 18.61
N GLU A 96 -15.42 5.60 18.35
CA GLU A 96 -14.80 5.79 17.06
C GLU A 96 -13.98 4.55 16.65
N GLN A 97 -13.30 3.91 17.60
CA GLN A 97 -12.66 2.61 17.38
C GLN A 97 -13.67 1.54 16.96
N ARG A 98 -14.87 1.52 17.54
CA ARG A 98 -15.97 0.63 17.11
C ARG A 98 -16.48 1.00 15.73
N ARG A 99 -16.71 2.29 15.46
CA ARG A 99 -17.14 2.78 14.14
C ARG A 99 -16.17 2.38 13.03
N ARG A 100 -14.87 2.45 13.31
CA ARG A 100 -13.77 2.05 12.42
C ARG A 100 -13.53 0.53 12.35
N GLY A 101 -14.24 -0.28 13.16
CA GLY A 101 -14.05 -1.73 13.20
C GLY A 101 -12.74 -2.21 13.85
N GLN A 102 -12.08 -1.37 14.66
CA GLN A 102 -10.83 -1.69 15.33
C GLN A 102 -11.03 -2.55 16.58
N ILE A 103 -12.20 -2.45 17.22
CA ILE A 103 -12.58 -3.27 18.38
C ILE A 103 -13.68 -4.23 17.95
N ILE A 104 -13.41 -5.52 18.09
CA ILE A 104 -14.42 -6.58 17.98
C ILE A 104 -14.93 -6.84 19.40
N GLU A 105 -16.17 -6.42 19.70
CA GLU A 105 -16.78 -6.75 20.98
C GLU A 105 -17.30 -8.18 20.96
N SER A 106 -16.62 -9.08 21.67
CA SER A 106 -17.08 -10.44 21.87
C SER A 106 -17.57 -10.64 23.31
N SER A 107 -18.78 -11.15 23.47
CA SER A 107 -19.41 -11.43 24.77
C SER A 107 -18.76 -12.59 25.56
N SER A 108 -17.89 -13.37 24.90
CA SER A 108 -17.16 -14.45 25.54
C SER A 108 -15.73 -14.00 25.87
N PRO A 109 -15.26 -14.17 27.12
CA PRO A 109 -13.90 -13.80 27.52
C PRO A 109 -12.80 -14.61 26.80
N ILE A 110 -13.19 -15.64 26.03
CA ILE A 110 -12.30 -16.56 25.30
C ILE A 110 -12.37 -16.32 23.78
N ALA A 111 -13.36 -15.56 23.28
CA ALA A 111 -13.63 -15.45 21.84
C ALA A 111 -12.71 -14.47 21.09
N LEU A 112 -11.97 -13.62 21.79
CA LEU A 112 -10.84 -12.91 21.20
C LEU A 112 -9.72 -13.92 20.98
N LYS A 113 -9.73 -14.57 19.81
CA LYS A 113 -8.65 -15.45 19.37
C LYS A 113 -7.35 -14.67 19.48
N THR A 114 -6.55 -14.95 20.51
CA THR A 114 -5.17 -14.48 20.57
C THR A 114 -4.53 -14.93 19.27
N ARG A 115 -3.84 -14.01 18.56
CA ARG A 115 -3.17 -14.33 17.27
C ARG A 115 -2.30 -15.59 17.37
N TYR A 116 -1.89 -15.96 18.58
CA TYR A 116 -1.24 -17.21 18.91
C TYR A 116 -2.23 -18.17 19.60
N PRO A 117 -2.71 -19.23 18.91
CA PRO A 117 -3.46 -20.34 19.51
C PRO A 117 -2.56 -21.29 20.33
N GLU A 118 -1.30 -20.94 20.54
CA GLU A 118 -0.29 -21.79 21.20
C GLU A 118 -0.49 -21.89 22.72
N TYR A 119 -1.22 -20.95 23.33
CA TYR A 119 -1.67 -21.09 24.72
C TYR A 119 -2.94 -21.95 24.82
N LYS A 120 -2.95 -23.12 24.18
CA LYS A 120 -3.80 -24.21 24.66
C LYS A 120 -3.00 -24.89 25.77
N PRO A 121 -3.46 -24.89 27.04
CA PRO A 121 -2.82 -25.73 28.05
C PRO A 121 -2.90 -27.15 27.52
N ASN A 122 -1.73 -27.68 27.20
CA ASN A 122 -1.60 -28.98 26.59
C ASN A 122 -2.17 -29.98 27.60
N ARG A 123 -3.40 -30.46 27.41
CA ARG A 123 -4.08 -31.43 28.31
C ARG A 123 -3.33 -32.77 28.40
N ARG A 124 -2.20 -32.91 27.69
CA ARG A 124 -1.26 -34.03 27.76
C ARG A 124 -0.03 -33.80 28.66
N ALA A 125 0.14 -32.62 29.26
CA ALA A 125 1.13 -32.43 30.34
C ALA A 125 0.60 -32.97 31.68
N ARG A 126 0.13 -34.23 31.71
CA ARG A 126 0.16 -34.99 32.96
C ARG A 126 1.63 -35.26 33.23
N ARG A 127 2.23 -34.39 34.05
CA ARG A 127 3.45 -34.68 34.78
C ARG A 127 3.27 -36.07 35.37
N ARG A 128 3.99 -37.06 34.86
CA ARG A 128 4.38 -38.21 35.66
C ARG A 128 5.26 -37.62 36.75
N LEU A 129 4.64 -37.21 37.85
CA LEU A 129 5.38 -36.99 39.08
C LEU A 129 5.93 -38.37 39.45
N PHE A 130 7.24 -38.43 39.58
CA PHE A 130 7.98 -39.54 40.14
C PHE A 130 7.23 -40.10 41.36
N ILE A 131 6.94 -41.40 41.33
CA ILE A 131 7.01 -42.43 42.39
C ILE A 131 6.99 -43.77 41.64
#